data_AF-A0A6B0WJB1-F1
#
_entry.id   AF-A0A6B0WJB1-F1
#
_cell.length_a   1.000
_cell.length_b   1.000
_cell.length_c   1.000
_cell.angle_alpha   90.00
_cell.angle_beta   90.00
_cell.angle_gamma   90.00
#
_symmetry.space_group_name_H-M   'P 1'
#
loop_
_entity.id
_entity.type
_entity.pdbx_description
1 polymer ?
#
loop_
_entity_poly.entity_id
_entity_poly.type
_entity_poly.pdbx_seq_one_letter_code
_entity_poly.pdbx_strand_id
1 'polypeptide(L)'
;MLDAVRFEELGLPAVAIVTEPFTATGKVMAELQGFTDYPFATVPHPVASLSDEQVEAVADGVTATVERLLLRAVADAPPPDAARRTAAGLVSLEDVVETLAEALRADRADLTAEQSGSRITFRLHIPDEACAECVMPSSMLVPMFQHRVDQELGPGLTVELEDPRTSVS
;
A
#
# COMPACT_ATOMS: atom_id res chain seq x y z
N MET A 1 2.88 -4.13 -8.92
CA MET A 1 3.64 -4.12 -7.65
C MET A 1 3.91 -5.54 -7.17
N LEU A 2 2.87 -6.35 -6.91
CA LEU A 2 3.00 -7.71 -6.37
C LEU A 2 4.05 -8.58 -7.10
N ASP A 3 4.05 -8.60 -8.43
CA ASP A 3 4.99 -9.44 -9.19
C ASP A 3 6.45 -9.01 -9.02
N ALA A 4 6.72 -7.71 -8.97
CA ALA A 4 8.06 -7.18 -8.78
C ALA A 4 8.60 -7.58 -7.40
N VAL A 5 7.77 -7.46 -6.35
CA VAL A 5 8.09 -7.92 -5.01
C VAL A 5 8.41 -9.42 -4.97
N ARG A 6 7.59 -10.25 -5.62
CA ARG A 6 7.84 -11.71 -5.68
C ARG A 6 9.13 -12.07 -6.40
N PHE A 7 9.50 -11.34 -7.44
CA PHE A 7 10.79 -11.55 -8.11
C PHE A 7 11.95 -11.22 -7.17
N GLU A 8 11.86 -10.14 -6.42
CA GLU A 8 12.89 -9.76 -5.44
C GLU A 8 13.05 -10.82 -4.33
N GLU A 9 11.94 -11.40 -3.83
CA GLU A 9 11.98 -12.51 -2.87
C GLU A 9 12.72 -13.75 -3.42
N LEU A 10 12.67 -13.96 -4.73
CA LEU A 10 13.40 -15.03 -5.43
C LEU A 10 14.84 -14.65 -5.77
N GLY A 11 15.31 -13.48 -5.36
CA GLY A 11 16.65 -12.95 -5.69
C GLY A 11 16.78 -12.50 -7.14
N LEU A 12 15.66 -12.23 -7.83
CA LEU A 12 15.62 -11.70 -9.18
C LEU A 12 15.32 -10.18 -9.12
N PRO A 13 16.28 -9.31 -9.48
CA PRO A 13 16.04 -7.88 -9.53
C PRO A 13 14.85 -7.54 -10.42
N ALA A 14 13.93 -6.75 -9.91
CA ALA A 14 12.73 -6.33 -10.60
C ALA A 14 12.39 -4.88 -10.29
N VAL A 15 11.71 -4.22 -11.22
CA VAL A 15 11.25 -2.83 -11.04
C VAL A 15 9.82 -2.74 -11.54
N ALA A 16 8.91 -2.36 -10.64
CA ALA A 16 7.57 -1.97 -11.06
C ALA A 16 7.61 -0.59 -11.74
N ILE A 17 6.77 -0.41 -12.76
CA ILE A 17 6.50 0.91 -13.36
C ILE A 17 5.05 1.26 -13.03
N VAL A 18 4.84 2.44 -12.47
CA VAL A 18 3.54 2.89 -11.94
C VAL A 18 3.22 4.26 -12.55
N THR A 19 1.96 4.56 -12.84
CA THR A 19 1.58 5.92 -13.29
C THR A 19 1.41 6.86 -12.09
N GLU A 20 1.65 8.18 -12.24
CA GLU A 20 1.70 9.10 -11.08
C GLU A 20 0.54 8.97 -10.08
N PRO A 21 -0.73 8.84 -10.50
CA PRO A 21 -1.85 8.75 -9.57
C PRO A 21 -1.79 7.53 -8.65
N PHE A 22 -1.10 6.47 -9.04
CA PHE A 22 -1.04 5.20 -8.30
C PHE A 22 0.24 5.05 -7.47
N THR A 23 1.05 6.10 -7.35
CA THR A 23 2.30 6.05 -6.57
C THR A 23 2.06 5.73 -5.09
N ALA A 24 1.04 6.34 -4.47
CA ALA A 24 0.66 6.06 -3.09
C ALA A 24 0.22 4.60 -2.92
N THR A 25 -0.68 4.11 -3.79
CA THR A 25 -1.11 2.71 -3.81
C THR A 25 0.06 1.76 -4.02
N GLY A 26 1.00 2.11 -4.91
CA GLY A 26 2.21 1.33 -5.15
C GLY A 26 3.04 1.14 -3.88
N LYS A 27 3.24 2.21 -3.10
CA LYS A 27 3.97 2.15 -1.82
C LYS A 27 3.27 1.27 -0.80
N VAL A 28 1.97 1.50 -0.59
CA VAL A 28 1.14 0.70 0.33
C VAL A 28 1.19 -0.78 -0.06
N MET A 29 1.08 -1.10 -1.35
CA MET A 29 1.14 -2.47 -1.83
C MET A 29 2.50 -3.13 -1.61
N ALA A 30 3.60 -2.38 -1.65
CA ALA A 30 4.92 -2.92 -1.33
C ALA A 30 5.09 -3.15 0.18
N GLU A 31 4.65 -2.20 1.00
CA GLU A 31 4.66 -2.31 2.47
C GLU A 31 3.83 -3.50 2.97
N LEU A 32 2.65 -3.73 2.38
CA LEU A 32 1.80 -4.88 2.69
C LEU A 32 2.47 -6.22 2.39
N GLN A 33 3.50 -6.25 1.55
CA GLN A 33 4.30 -7.45 1.26
C GLN A 33 5.61 -7.47 2.07
N GLY A 34 5.82 -6.54 3.01
CA GLY A 34 7.05 -6.45 3.82
C GLY A 34 8.20 -5.72 3.14
N PHE A 35 7.98 -5.07 2.00
CA PHE A 35 8.99 -4.29 1.27
C PHE A 35 8.79 -2.80 1.51
N THR A 36 9.11 -2.35 2.72
CA THR A 36 9.12 -0.92 3.07
C THR A 36 10.09 -0.15 2.17
N ASP A 37 9.67 1.02 1.71
CA ASP A 37 10.45 1.88 0.80
C ASP A 37 10.87 1.22 -0.52
N TYR A 38 10.13 0.21 -1.00
CA TYR A 38 10.42 -0.46 -2.27
C TYR A 38 10.48 0.55 -3.42
N PRO A 39 11.61 0.64 -4.15
CA PRO A 39 11.75 1.59 -5.22
C PRO A 39 11.05 1.09 -6.48
N PHE A 40 10.26 1.97 -7.10
CA PHE A 40 9.63 1.73 -8.41
C PHE A 40 9.76 2.96 -9.29
N ALA A 41 9.65 2.77 -10.61
CA ALA A 41 9.67 3.86 -11.56
C ALA A 41 8.26 4.46 -11.74
N THR A 42 8.19 5.76 -11.98
CA THR A 42 6.92 6.46 -12.21
C THR A 42 6.87 7.05 -13.62
N VAL A 43 5.72 6.98 -14.28
CA VAL A 43 5.48 7.54 -15.62
C VAL A 43 4.18 8.38 -15.68
N PRO A 44 4.06 9.26 -16.69
CA PRO A 44 2.84 10.02 -16.97
C PRO A 44 1.57 9.17 -17.11
N HIS A 45 0.49 9.59 -16.43
CA HIS A 45 -0.87 9.15 -16.73
C HIS A 45 -1.52 10.00 -17.85
N PRO A 46 -2.33 9.43 -18.75
CA PRO A 46 -2.59 7.99 -18.98
C PRO A 46 -1.65 7.37 -20.02
N VAL A 47 -1.34 6.09 -19.86
CA VAL A 47 -0.59 5.32 -20.88
C VAL A 47 -1.51 4.74 -21.96
N ALA A 48 -2.75 4.38 -21.60
CA ALA A 48 -3.65 3.62 -22.48
C ALA A 48 -4.14 4.36 -23.73
N SER A 49 -4.05 5.69 -23.75
CA SER A 49 -4.49 6.52 -24.88
C SER A 49 -3.34 7.06 -25.73
N LEU A 50 -2.10 6.66 -25.43
CA LEU A 50 -0.91 7.10 -26.16
C LEU A 50 -0.82 6.36 -27.50
N SER A 51 -0.30 7.03 -28.53
CA SER A 51 0.16 6.36 -29.75
C SER A 51 1.44 5.56 -29.47
N ASP A 52 1.81 4.67 -30.40
CA ASP A 52 3.04 3.89 -30.29
C ASP A 52 4.28 4.81 -30.15
N GLU A 53 4.36 5.90 -30.91
CA GLU A 53 5.49 6.86 -30.80
C GLU A 53 5.52 7.56 -29.43
N GLN A 54 4.36 7.81 -28.84
CA GLN A 54 4.26 8.41 -27.51
C GLN A 54 4.64 7.41 -26.42
N VAL A 55 4.30 6.13 -26.58
CA VAL A 55 4.74 5.06 -25.68
C VAL A 55 6.25 4.89 -25.74
N GLU A 56 6.85 4.93 -26.93
CA GLU A 56 8.31 4.92 -27.11
C GLU A 56 8.97 6.09 -26.38
N ALA A 57 8.45 7.31 -26.54
CA ALA A 57 8.99 8.47 -25.83
C ALA A 57 8.91 8.35 -24.30
N VAL A 58 7.83 7.76 -23.76
CA VAL A 58 7.71 7.47 -22.32
C VAL A 58 8.72 6.40 -21.90
N ALA A 59 8.88 5.33 -22.69
CA ALA A 59 9.84 4.27 -22.42
C ALA A 59 11.28 4.81 -22.39
N ASP A 60 11.67 5.62 -23.37
CA ASP A 60 12.97 6.28 -23.42
C ASP A 60 13.19 7.16 -22.19
N GLY A 61 12.17 7.93 -21.79
CA GLY A 61 12.22 8.80 -20.62
C GLY A 61 12.42 8.07 -19.28
N VAL A 62 11.86 6.86 -19.15
CA VAL A 62 11.92 6.09 -17.88
C VAL A 62 13.10 5.11 -17.83
N THR A 63 13.69 4.74 -18.98
CA THR A 63 14.70 3.68 -19.10
C THR A 63 15.88 3.86 -18.14
N ALA A 64 16.48 5.05 -18.09
CA ALA A 64 17.62 5.32 -17.20
C ALA A 64 17.27 5.20 -15.70
N THR A 65 16.00 5.43 -15.35
CA THR A 65 15.50 5.21 -13.98
C THR A 65 15.35 3.73 -13.70
N VAL A 66 14.75 2.97 -14.61
CA VAL A 66 14.60 1.51 -14.47
C VAL A 66 15.96 0.83 -14.35
N GLU A 67 16.92 1.19 -15.21
CA GLU A 67 18.29 0.66 -15.16
C GLU A 67 18.94 0.89 -13.79
N ARG A 68 18.90 2.14 -13.30
CA ARG A 68 19.46 2.48 -11.98
C ARG A 68 18.82 1.68 -10.85
N LEU A 69 17.51 1.48 -10.90
CA LEU A 69 16.79 0.72 -9.87
C LEU A 69 17.15 -0.77 -9.90
N LEU A 70 17.22 -1.37 -11.09
CA LEU A 70 17.64 -2.77 -11.26
C LEU A 70 19.07 -3.01 -10.78
N LEU A 71 19.99 -2.08 -11.08
CA LEU A 71 21.39 -2.20 -10.68
C LEU A 71 21.63 -1.93 -9.18
N ARG A 72 20.73 -1.17 -8.52
CA ARG A 72 20.80 -0.92 -7.07
C ARG A 72 20.29 -2.11 -6.25
N ALA A 73 19.23 -2.79 -6.69
CA ALA A 73 18.68 -3.96 -6.01
C ALA A 73 19.73 -5.08 -5.82
N VAL A 74 20.67 -5.23 -6.77
CA VAL A 74 21.79 -6.19 -6.67
C VAL A 74 22.79 -5.85 -5.56
N ALA A 75 22.89 -4.58 -5.14
CA ALA A 75 23.87 -4.12 -4.16
C ALA A 75 23.35 -4.12 -2.72
N ASP A 76 22.04 -3.97 -2.52
CA ASP A 76 21.42 -3.75 -1.20
C ASP A 76 20.44 -4.86 -0.75
N ALA A 77 20.23 -5.93 -1.54
CA ALA A 77 19.24 -6.97 -1.19
C ALA A 77 19.57 -7.65 0.15
N PRO A 78 18.70 -7.54 1.18
CA PRO A 78 18.90 -8.25 2.43
C PRO A 78 18.67 -9.76 2.21
N PRO A 79 19.39 -10.64 2.92
CA PRO A 79 19.16 -12.07 2.83
C PRO A 79 17.72 -12.42 3.29
N PRO A 80 17.11 -13.47 2.73
CA PRO A 80 15.66 -13.78 2.83
C PRO A 80 15.13 -14.12 4.24
N ASP A 81 15.95 -13.95 5.27
CA ASP A 81 15.60 -14.26 6.67
C ASP A 81 15.84 -13.08 7.65
N ALA A 82 16.22 -11.90 7.14
CA ALA A 82 16.57 -10.74 7.96
C ALA A 82 15.40 -9.77 8.26
N ALA A 83 14.35 -9.73 7.43
CA ALA A 83 13.21 -8.83 7.62
C ALA A 83 12.26 -9.24 8.76
N ARG A 84 12.47 -10.41 9.38
CA ARG A 84 11.54 -10.97 10.37
C ARG A 84 11.67 -10.40 11.80
N ARG A 85 12.59 -9.47 12.09
CA ARG A 85 12.82 -9.04 13.49
C ARG A 85 13.26 -7.58 13.63
N THR A 86 12.30 -6.66 13.70
CA THR A 86 12.37 -5.39 14.47
C THR A 86 10.95 -4.77 14.45
N ALA A 87 10.20 -4.57 15.52
CA ALA A 87 10.54 -4.47 16.93
C ALA A 87 9.40 -5.08 17.78
N ALA A 88 9.76 -5.96 18.71
CA ALA A 88 8.92 -6.27 19.86
C ALA A 88 8.90 -5.05 20.80
N GLY A 89 8.21 -3.99 20.38
CA GLY A 89 7.56 -3.01 21.25
C GLY A 89 6.07 -3.30 21.16
N LEU A 90 5.35 -3.21 22.27
CA LEU A 90 3.90 -3.40 22.32
C LEU A 90 3.24 -2.34 21.41
N VAL A 91 3.06 -2.65 20.12
CA VAL A 91 2.28 -1.82 19.21
C VAL A 91 0.86 -1.82 19.75
N SER A 92 0.34 -0.63 20.07
CA SER A 92 -1.01 -0.50 20.57
C SER A 92 -2.00 -0.42 19.40
N LEU A 93 -3.29 -0.66 19.68
CA LEU A 93 -4.33 -0.43 18.68
C LEU A 93 -4.31 1.02 18.17
N GLU A 94 -4.02 1.99 19.05
CA GLU A 94 -3.96 3.41 18.69
C GLU A 94 -2.88 3.67 17.63
N ASP A 95 -1.70 3.04 17.76
CA ASP A 95 -0.60 3.18 16.79
C ASP A 95 -0.98 2.59 15.42
N VAL A 96 -1.67 1.43 15.43
CA VAL A 96 -2.17 0.79 14.20
C VAL A 96 -3.22 1.68 13.52
N VAL A 97 -4.14 2.24 14.30
CA VAL A 97 -5.19 3.13 13.78
C VAL A 97 -4.57 4.37 13.17
N GLU A 98 -3.61 5.02 13.84
CA GLU A 98 -2.98 6.23 13.32
C GLU A 98 -2.24 5.96 12.01
N THR A 99 -1.49 4.84 11.94
CA THR A 99 -0.79 4.44 10.72
C THR A 99 -1.75 4.22 9.54
N LEU A 100 -2.90 3.56 9.80
CA LEU A 100 -3.92 3.33 8.78
C LEU A 100 -4.67 4.63 8.41
N ALA A 101 -4.91 5.51 9.38
CA ALA A 101 -5.52 6.81 9.16
C ALA A 101 -4.64 7.69 8.28
N GLU A 102 -3.33 7.75 8.53
CA GLU A 102 -2.36 8.46 7.69
C GLU A 102 -2.41 8.02 6.23
N ALA A 103 -2.50 6.71 5.98
CA ALA A 103 -2.62 6.17 4.62
C ALA A 103 -3.93 6.62 3.94
N LEU A 104 -5.05 6.62 4.66
CA LEU A 104 -6.36 7.02 4.14
C LEU A 104 -6.52 8.53 3.95
N ARG A 105 -5.75 9.36 4.67
CA ARG A 105 -5.77 10.81 4.48
C ARG A 105 -5.31 11.22 3.08
N ALA A 106 -4.52 10.39 2.40
CA ALA A 106 -4.20 10.57 0.98
C ALA A 106 -5.45 10.52 0.09
N ASP A 107 -6.42 9.69 0.46
CA ASP A 107 -7.71 9.55 -0.21
C ASP A 107 -8.78 10.50 0.36
N ARG A 108 -8.37 11.46 1.21
CA ARG A 108 -9.24 12.40 1.95
C ARG A 108 -10.25 11.71 2.88
N ALA A 109 -9.86 10.58 3.45
CA ALA A 109 -10.60 9.93 4.52
C ALA A 109 -9.78 9.89 5.81
N ASP A 110 -10.46 9.74 6.93
CA ASP A 110 -9.83 9.53 8.24
C ASP A 110 -10.40 8.25 8.88
N LEU A 111 -9.74 7.76 9.92
CA LEU A 111 -10.06 6.48 10.51
C LEU A 111 -9.98 6.54 12.04
N THR A 112 -10.98 5.97 12.69
CA THR A 112 -10.97 5.71 14.13
C THR A 112 -11.24 4.24 14.39
N ALA A 113 -10.87 3.70 15.55
CA ALA A 113 -11.30 2.36 15.92
C ALA A 113 -11.69 2.26 17.39
N GLU A 114 -12.59 1.33 17.66
CA GLU A 114 -12.97 0.91 19.00
C GLU A 114 -12.78 -0.60 19.12
N GLN A 115 -12.25 -1.07 20.25
CA GLN A 115 -12.09 -2.50 20.52
C GLN A 115 -13.05 -2.96 21.62
N SER A 116 -13.75 -4.06 21.35
CA SER A 116 -14.59 -4.75 22.32
C SER A 116 -14.24 -6.24 22.32
N GLY A 117 -13.47 -6.66 23.34
CA GLY A 117 -12.95 -8.02 23.42
C GLY A 117 -12.00 -8.33 22.27
N SER A 118 -12.35 -9.34 21.46
CA SER A 118 -11.57 -9.75 20.28
C SER A 118 -12.02 -9.09 18.97
N ARG A 119 -12.95 -8.13 19.02
CA ARG A 119 -13.45 -7.42 17.85
C ARG A 119 -12.91 -6.00 17.83
N ILE A 120 -12.36 -5.58 16.71
CA ILE A 120 -11.97 -4.20 16.41
C ILE A 120 -12.93 -3.68 15.35
N THR A 121 -13.63 -2.60 15.67
CA THR A 121 -14.51 -1.90 14.74
C THR A 121 -13.81 -0.63 14.30
N PHE A 122 -13.38 -0.60 13.04
CA PHE A 122 -12.91 0.63 12.41
C PHE A 122 -14.10 1.43 11.89
N ARG A 123 -14.04 2.75 12.06
CA ARG A 123 -15.04 3.69 11.55
C ARG A 123 -14.35 4.66 10.61
N LEU A 124 -14.80 4.64 9.36
CA LEU A 124 -14.29 5.49 8.29
C LEU A 124 -15.01 6.84 8.33
N HIS A 125 -14.25 7.93 8.30
CA HIS A 125 -14.77 9.30 8.25
C HIS A 125 -14.43 9.89 6.89
N ILE A 126 -15.44 10.24 6.11
CA ILE A 126 -15.28 10.89 4.80
C ILE A 126 -15.99 12.25 4.89
N PRO A 127 -15.27 13.38 4.81
CA PRO A 127 -15.89 14.72 4.79
C PRO A 127 -16.84 14.89 3.60
N ASP A 128 -17.89 15.69 3.74
CA ASP A 128 -18.87 15.94 2.66
C ASP A 128 -18.22 16.59 1.41
N GLU A 129 -17.17 17.38 1.60
CA GLU A 129 -16.37 17.99 0.53
C GLU A 129 -15.35 17.04 -0.13
N ALA A 130 -15.18 15.82 0.40
CA ALA A 130 -14.31 14.81 -0.16
C ALA A 130 -15.03 13.95 -1.20
N CYS A 131 -14.30 13.50 -2.22
CA CYS A 131 -14.86 12.59 -3.22
C CYS A 131 -14.93 11.17 -2.64
N ALA A 132 -16.12 10.70 -2.29
CA ALA A 132 -16.35 9.39 -1.71
C ALA A 132 -15.91 8.21 -2.61
N GLU A 133 -15.84 8.43 -3.93
CA GLU A 133 -15.36 7.45 -4.92
C GLU A 133 -13.83 7.35 -4.97
N CYS A 134 -13.10 8.35 -4.47
CA CYS A 134 -11.64 8.32 -4.39
C CYS A 134 -11.13 7.50 -3.20
N VAL A 135 -12.00 7.17 -2.25
CA VAL A 135 -11.66 6.33 -1.09
C VAL A 135 -11.81 4.87 -1.48
N MET A 136 -10.82 4.03 -1.17
CA MET A 136 -10.87 2.60 -1.48
C MET A 136 -12.17 1.93 -0.99
N PRO A 137 -12.74 0.98 -1.74
CA PRO A 137 -13.99 0.32 -1.36
C PRO A 137 -13.79 -0.57 -0.12
N SER A 138 -14.84 -0.73 0.69
CA SER A 138 -14.81 -1.51 1.93
C SER A 138 -14.36 -2.96 1.72
N SER A 139 -14.63 -3.54 0.54
CA SER A 139 -14.19 -4.89 0.14
C SER A 139 -12.67 -5.05 0.05
N MET A 140 -11.92 -3.96 -0.16
CA MET A 140 -10.45 -3.96 -0.13
C MET A 140 -9.91 -3.50 1.23
N LEU A 141 -10.59 -2.55 1.88
CA LEU A 141 -10.17 -2.02 3.17
C LEU A 141 -10.24 -3.06 4.30
N VAL A 142 -11.32 -3.85 4.37
CA VAL A 142 -11.49 -4.84 5.45
C VAL A 142 -10.37 -5.90 5.46
N PRO A 143 -10.02 -6.56 4.34
CA PRO A 143 -8.87 -7.48 4.32
C PRO A 143 -7.54 -6.80 4.64
N MET A 144 -7.35 -5.55 4.20
CA MET A 144 -6.14 -4.78 4.46
C MET A 144 -5.97 -4.49 5.97
N PHE A 145 -7.04 -4.03 6.62
CA PHE A 145 -7.04 -3.78 8.06
C PHE A 145 -6.88 -5.07 8.85
N GLN A 146 -7.56 -6.14 8.46
CA GLN A 146 -7.40 -7.46 9.09
C GLN A 146 -5.94 -7.93 9.03
N HIS A 147 -5.31 -7.86 7.86
CA HIS A 147 -3.92 -8.27 7.70
C HIS A 147 -2.97 -7.44 8.58
N ARG A 148 -3.15 -6.12 8.63
CA ARG A 148 -2.32 -5.25 9.47
C ARG A 148 -2.50 -5.54 10.95
N VAL A 149 -3.74 -5.73 11.41
CA VAL A 149 -4.03 -6.13 12.80
C VAL A 149 -3.36 -7.45 13.15
N ASP A 150 -3.42 -8.46 12.26
CA ASP A 150 -2.80 -9.76 12.51
C ASP A 150 -1.27 -9.69 12.59
N GLN A 151 -0.63 -8.81 11.82
CA GLN A 151 0.83 -8.61 11.84
C GLN A 151 1.29 -7.88 13.11
N GLU A 152 0.60 -6.80 13.50
CA GLU A 152 1.07 -5.88 14.55
C GLU A 152 0.56 -6.27 15.94
N LEU A 153 -0.73 -6.62 16.05
CA LEU A 153 -1.39 -6.93 17.33
C LEU A 153 -1.49 -8.44 17.59
N GLY A 154 -1.18 -9.24 16.56
CA GLY A 154 -1.24 -10.69 16.59
C GLY A 154 -2.60 -11.26 16.17
N PRO A 155 -2.64 -12.55 15.85
CA PRO A 155 -3.82 -13.20 15.32
C PRO A 155 -4.93 -13.38 16.37
N GLY A 156 -6.18 -13.49 15.91
CA GLY A 156 -7.35 -13.78 16.76
C GLY A 156 -8.23 -12.57 17.06
N LEU A 157 -7.86 -11.39 16.54
CA LEU A 157 -8.71 -10.22 16.50
C LEU A 157 -9.50 -10.21 15.18
N THR A 158 -10.78 -9.88 15.25
CA THR A 158 -11.66 -9.76 14.08
C THR A 158 -11.90 -8.30 13.75
N VAL A 159 -11.69 -7.94 12.50
CA VAL A 159 -11.90 -6.58 12.00
C VAL A 159 -13.28 -6.43 11.36
N GLU A 160 -13.99 -5.38 11.76
CA GLU A 160 -15.20 -4.87 11.10
C GLU A 160 -14.98 -3.41 10.69
N LEU A 161 -15.66 -2.97 9.63
CA LEU A 161 -15.58 -1.60 9.12
C LEU A 161 -16.98 -0.99 9.02
N GLU A 162 -17.19 0.09 9.76
CA GLU A 162 -18.31 1.00 9.59
C GLU A 162 -17.97 2.02 8.51
N ASP A 163 -18.52 1.80 7.31
CA ASP A 163 -18.33 2.68 6.15
C ASP A 163 -19.58 3.54 5.91
N PRO A 164 -19.48 4.88 6.00
CA PRO A 164 -20.62 5.78 5.85
C PRO A 164 -21.26 5.71 4.46
N ARG A 165 -20.56 5.17 3.45
CA ARG A 165 -21.09 4.97 2.10
C ARG A 165 -22.05 3.79 2.01
N THR A 166 -22.00 2.88 2.97
CA THR A 166 -22.78 1.63 2.99
C THR A 166 -23.93 1.63 3.99
N SER A 167 -23.95 2.58 4.93
CA SER A 167 -24.97 2.70 5.98
C SER A 167 -26.24 3.45 5.54
N VAL A 168 -26.34 3.85 4.27
CA VAL A 168 -27.57 4.40 3.69
C VAL A 168 -28.34 3.27 2.99
N SER A 169 -29.28 2.66 3.71
CA SER A 169 -30.37 1.85 3.14
C SER A 169 -31.68 2.28 3.76
#